data_AF-D6TFD9-F1
#
_entry.id   AF-D6TFD9-F1
#
_cell.length_a   1.000
_cell.length_b   1.000
_cell.length_c   1.000
_cell.angle_alpha   90.00
_cell.angle_beta   90.00
_cell.angle_gamma   90.00
#
_symmetry.space_group_name_H-M   'P 1'
#
loop_
_entity.id
_entity.type
_entity.pdbx_description
1 polymer ?
#
loop_
_entity_poly.entity_id
_entity_poly.type
_entity_poly.pdbx_seq_one_letter_code
_entity_poly.pdbx_strand_id
1 'polypeptide(L)'
;MGPKHQRALFCIAERVMTSKRKHVQTIRQLAGTEEYYLLIIREIDRLEGQLCKTRSLQAQATLTLLEWLTTLHYFNWHCAYCQERPFQVMSHIISLPQGGGTTVENCVPACYRCGRSGRNKKTNTLVIGNLMQLKTKMQAIKEQAQLTMKQLNLSLLPDKYAVCQFHPDKHIPYWALLGDFVSLTRTPEELSIVCQEDNVPGDIEAERGWRCVQVRGAFDFSIAGVNASLAIPLAEAYISVLAIATYATDYLLVKEENVERALQVLEQAGHIIER
;
A
#
# COMPACT_ATOMS: atom_id res chain seq x y z
N MET A 1 -8.15 -7.83 12.78
CA MET A 1 -7.63 -6.56 12.23
C MET A 1 -8.30 -6.32 10.89
N GLY A 2 -8.77 -5.10 10.62
CA GLY A 2 -9.38 -4.74 9.33
C GLY A 2 -8.35 -4.33 8.25
N PRO A 3 -8.77 -4.13 6.98
CA PRO A 3 -7.89 -3.88 5.82
C PRO A 3 -6.93 -2.69 5.96
N LYS A 4 -7.37 -1.58 6.56
CA LYS A 4 -6.53 -0.39 6.81
C LYS A 4 -5.29 -0.69 7.67
N HIS A 5 -5.42 -1.62 8.61
CA HIS A 5 -4.33 -2.00 9.50
C HIS A 5 -3.33 -2.95 8.82
N GLN A 6 -3.80 -3.70 7.82
CA GLN A 6 -2.94 -4.55 7.01
C GLN A 6 -1.93 -3.65 6.27
N ARG A 7 -2.40 -2.62 5.54
CA ARG A 7 -1.53 -1.71 4.77
C ARG A 7 -0.53 -0.92 5.63
N ALA A 8 -0.97 -0.43 6.80
CA ALA A 8 -0.08 0.23 7.76
C ALA A 8 1.08 -0.69 8.21
N LEU A 9 0.81 -1.98 8.47
CA LEU A 9 1.85 -2.96 8.79
C LEU A 9 2.84 -3.17 7.64
N PHE A 10 2.37 -3.15 6.38
CA PHE A 10 3.24 -3.27 5.20
C PHE A 10 4.17 -2.06 5.05
N CYS A 11 3.64 -0.83 5.14
CA CYS A 11 4.45 0.40 5.07
C CYS A 11 5.47 0.52 6.22
N ILE A 12 5.09 0.11 7.45
CA ILE A 12 5.98 0.14 8.61
C ILE A 12 7.13 -0.85 8.45
N ALA A 13 6.83 -2.07 8.03
CA ALA A 13 7.84 -3.10 7.92
C ALA A 13 8.91 -2.80 6.87
N GLU A 14 8.56 -2.12 5.78
CA GLU A 14 9.53 -1.71 4.77
C GLU A 14 10.44 -0.57 5.26
N ARG A 15 9.87 0.46 5.90
CA ARG A 15 10.64 1.60 6.45
C ARG A 15 11.58 1.20 7.60
N VAL A 16 11.20 0.19 8.39
CA VAL A 16 12.05 -0.34 9.47
C VAL A 16 13.22 -1.16 8.91
N MET A 17 13.08 -1.77 7.73
CA MET A 17 14.14 -2.57 7.10
C MET A 17 15.21 -1.74 6.38
N THR A 18 14.93 -0.48 6.04
CA THR A 18 15.85 0.41 5.31
C THR A 18 16.67 1.35 6.21
N SER A 19 16.34 1.46 7.52
CA SER A 19 17.03 2.37 8.44
C SER A 19 17.60 1.65 9.66
N LYS A 20 18.87 1.94 10.01
CA LYS A 20 19.55 1.45 11.23
C LYS A 20 19.03 2.09 12.53
N ARG A 21 18.10 3.05 12.46
CA ARG A 21 17.51 3.71 13.63
C ARG A 21 16.07 3.23 13.80
N LYS A 22 15.70 2.76 15.00
CA LYS A 22 14.29 2.56 15.40
C LYS A 22 13.60 3.92 15.27
N HIS A 23 12.93 4.19 14.14
CA HIS A 23 12.17 5.42 13.94
C HIS A 23 10.87 5.36 14.74
N VAL A 24 11.01 5.38 16.07
CA VAL A 24 9.91 5.27 17.05
C VAL A 24 8.77 6.21 16.71
N GLN A 25 9.06 7.46 16.32
CA GLN A 25 8.06 8.44 15.91
C GLN A 25 7.33 8.04 14.63
N THR A 26 8.04 7.52 13.61
CA THR A 26 7.45 7.07 12.35
C THR A 26 6.60 5.80 12.54
N ILE A 27 7.07 4.84 13.33
CA ILE A 27 6.30 3.63 13.66
C ILE A 27 5.03 4.02 14.42
N ARG A 28 5.14 4.93 15.40
CA ARG A 28 4.00 5.41 16.20
C ARG A 28 2.98 6.16 15.34
N GLN A 29 3.43 7.03 14.43
CA GLN A 29 2.56 7.74 13.50
C GLN A 29 1.82 6.79 12.56
N LEU A 30 2.52 5.82 11.98
CA LEU A 30 1.92 4.85 11.04
C LEU A 30 1.02 3.82 11.75
N ALA A 31 1.30 3.49 13.00
CA ALA A 31 0.47 2.57 13.78
C ALA A 31 -0.94 3.12 14.04
N GLY A 32 -1.11 4.45 14.03
CA GLY A 32 -2.39 5.14 14.20
C GLY A 32 -2.95 5.12 15.63
N THR A 33 -2.61 4.11 16.44
CA THR A 33 -2.96 4.04 17.88
C THR A 33 -1.78 3.56 18.72
N GLU A 34 -1.78 3.92 20.01
CA GLU A 34 -0.74 3.51 20.96
C GLU A 34 -0.73 1.99 21.17
N GLU A 35 -1.90 1.35 21.18
CA GLU A 35 -2.05 -0.11 21.29
C GLU A 35 -1.37 -0.84 20.12
N TYR A 36 -1.57 -0.36 18.88
CA TYR A 36 -0.92 -0.93 17.71
C TYR A 36 0.58 -0.65 17.68
N TYR A 37 1.01 0.54 18.10
CA TYR A 37 2.42 0.88 18.22
C TYR A 37 3.16 -0.10 19.15
N LEU A 38 2.62 -0.32 20.36
CA LEU A 38 3.22 -1.24 21.33
C LEU A 38 3.26 -2.68 20.81
N LEU A 39 2.21 -3.11 20.10
CA LEU A 39 2.16 -4.42 19.46
C LEU A 39 3.25 -4.57 18.39
N ILE A 40 3.47 -3.56 17.55
CA ILE A 40 4.49 -3.60 16.49
C ILE A 40 5.89 -3.64 17.10
N ILE A 41 6.19 -2.78 18.09
CA ILE A 41 7.49 -2.77 18.77
C ILE A 41 7.79 -4.13 19.41
N ARG A 42 6.80 -4.74 20.07
CA ARG A 42 6.95 -6.07 20.65
C ARG A 42 7.34 -7.13 19.61
N GLU A 43 6.76 -7.07 18.42
CA GLU A 43 7.06 -8.02 17.36
C GLU A 43 8.38 -7.71 16.63
N ILE A 44 8.79 -6.44 16.56
CA ILE A 44 10.15 -6.04 16.15
C ILE A 44 11.18 -6.66 17.09
N ASP A 45 11.05 -6.43 18.40
CA ASP A 45 12.01 -6.93 19.38
C ASP A 45 12.04 -8.47 19.40
N ARG A 46 10.88 -9.12 19.23
CA ARG A 46 10.79 -10.58 19.08
C ARG A 46 11.58 -11.06 17.86
N LEU A 47 11.39 -10.43 16.71
CA LEU A 47 12.07 -10.81 15.47
C LEU A 47 13.57 -10.58 15.58
N GLU A 48 14.00 -9.39 16.02
CA GLU A 48 15.40 -9.04 16.22
C GLU A 48 16.10 -10.03 17.15
N GLY A 49 15.48 -10.38 18.27
CA GLY A 49 16.00 -11.36 19.21
C GLY A 49 16.18 -12.76 18.60
N GLN A 50 15.22 -13.20 17.77
CA GLN A 50 15.31 -14.49 17.09
C GLN A 50 16.37 -14.48 15.99
N LEU A 51 16.44 -13.44 15.16
CA LEU A 51 17.46 -13.31 14.13
C LEU A 51 18.86 -13.27 14.72
N CYS A 52 19.06 -12.54 15.83
CA CYS A 52 20.33 -12.50 16.55
C CYS A 52 20.75 -13.90 17.01
N LYS A 53 19.85 -14.63 17.68
CA LYS A 53 20.10 -16.00 18.14
C LYS A 53 20.37 -16.99 17.00
N THR A 54 19.65 -16.87 15.89
CA THR A 54 19.85 -17.75 14.73
C THR A 54 21.17 -17.48 14.03
N ARG A 55 21.58 -16.21 13.90
CA ARG A 55 22.88 -15.83 13.35
C ARG A 55 24.05 -16.33 14.20
N SER A 56 23.94 -16.28 15.54
CA SER A 56 24.99 -16.83 16.42
C SER A 56 25.16 -18.35 16.29
N LEU A 57 24.13 -19.04 15.79
CA LEU A 57 24.15 -20.46 15.49
C LEU A 57 24.52 -20.76 14.01
N GLN A 58 24.92 -19.75 13.24
CA GLN A 58 25.24 -19.84 11.81
C GLN A 58 24.11 -20.46 10.96
N ALA A 59 22.85 -20.35 11.41
CA ALA A 59 21.69 -20.81 10.68
C ALA A 59 21.06 -19.67 9.84
N GLN A 60 20.23 -20.02 8.85
CA GLN A 60 19.59 -19.06 7.97
C GLN A 60 18.68 -18.10 8.76
N ALA A 61 18.91 -16.80 8.67
CA ALA A 61 18.20 -15.76 9.43
C ALA A 61 17.68 -14.66 8.49
N THR A 62 16.71 -15.00 7.64
CA THR A 62 16.22 -14.16 6.54
C THR A 62 14.80 -13.63 6.74
N LEU A 63 14.09 -14.05 7.80
CA LEU A 63 12.73 -13.57 8.07
C LEU A 63 12.72 -12.05 8.28
N THR A 64 11.87 -11.35 7.52
CA THR A 64 11.65 -9.91 7.66
C THR A 64 10.45 -9.62 8.56
N LEU A 65 10.36 -8.38 9.07
CA LEU A 65 9.19 -7.95 9.86
C LEU A 65 7.90 -8.08 9.05
N LEU A 66 7.98 -7.81 7.76
CA LEU A 66 6.86 -7.89 6.85
C LEU A 66 6.31 -9.30 6.76
N GLU A 67 7.20 -10.25 6.50
CA GLU A 67 6.85 -11.66 6.39
C GLU A 67 6.30 -12.18 7.72
N TRP A 68 6.86 -11.74 8.85
CA TRP A 68 6.37 -12.13 10.16
C TRP A 68 4.96 -11.61 10.45
N LEU A 69 4.71 -10.32 10.25
CA LEU A 69 3.39 -9.73 10.47
C LEU A 69 2.34 -10.29 9.51
N THR A 70 2.73 -10.57 8.26
CA THR A 70 1.87 -11.25 7.28
C THR A 70 1.51 -12.66 7.74
N THR A 71 2.47 -13.39 8.29
CA THR A 71 2.24 -14.71 8.88
C THR A 71 1.26 -14.63 10.06
N LEU A 72 1.45 -13.69 10.98
CA LEU A 72 0.52 -13.47 12.10
C LEU A 72 -0.90 -13.16 11.62
N HIS A 73 -1.03 -12.29 10.63
CA HIS A 73 -2.31 -11.92 10.05
C HIS A 73 -3.01 -13.12 9.38
N TYR A 74 -2.28 -13.92 8.60
CA TYR A 74 -2.82 -15.11 7.94
C TYR A 74 -3.42 -16.11 8.94
N PHE A 75 -2.78 -16.30 10.09
CA PHE A 75 -3.30 -17.14 11.17
C PHE A 75 -4.29 -16.41 12.09
N ASN A 76 -4.79 -15.24 11.70
CA ASN A 76 -5.69 -14.41 12.49
C ASN A 76 -5.18 -14.16 13.93
N TRP A 77 -3.86 -14.03 14.10
CA TRP A 77 -3.22 -13.88 15.42
C TRP A 77 -3.43 -15.05 16.39
N HIS A 78 -3.80 -16.23 15.86
CA HIS A 78 -3.95 -17.48 16.62
C HIS A 78 -2.77 -18.43 16.41
N CYS A 79 -2.68 -19.41 17.28
CA CYS A 79 -1.71 -20.50 17.21
C CYS A 79 -1.90 -21.30 15.91
N ALA A 80 -0.88 -21.40 15.06
CA ALA A 80 -0.92 -22.15 13.82
C ALA A 80 -1.20 -23.66 14.00
N TYR A 81 -0.93 -24.19 15.20
CA TYR A 81 -1.12 -25.61 15.50
C TYR A 81 -2.53 -25.95 15.95
N CYS A 82 -3.07 -25.24 16.95
CA CYS A 82 -4.40 -25.55 17.50
C CYS A 82 -5.49 -24.65 16.93
N GLN A 83 -5.16 -23.49 16.35
CA GLN A 83 -6.04 -22.46 15.80
C GLN A 83 -7.10 -21.89 16.79
N GLU A 84 -7.21 -22.45 17.98
CA GLU A 84 -8.14 -22.00 19.04
C GLU A 84 -7.55 -20.90 19.93
N ARG A 85 -6.25 -20.96 20.24
CA ARG A 85 -5.62 -20.10 21.24
C ARG A 85 -4.92 -18.92 20.58
N PRO A 86 -4.91 -17.74 21.22
CA PRO A 86 -4.12 -16.61 20.74
C PRO A 86 -2.63 -16.96 20.66
N PHE A 87 -1.96 -16.33 19.71
CA PHE A 87 -0.51 -16.37 19.56
C PHE A 87 0.19 -15.83 20.82
N GLN A 88 1.27 -16.50 21.22
CA GLN A 88 2.09 -16.11 22.37
C GLN A 88 3.59 -16.15 22.05
N VAL A 89 4.03 -17.11 21.22
CA VAL A 89 5.45 -17.34 20.91
C VAL A 89 5.68 -17.68 19.44
N MET A 90 6.76 -17.14 18.87
CA MET A 90 7.27 -17.58 17.58
C MET A 90 7.82 -19.00 17.72
N SER A 91 7.35 -19.90 16.87
CA SER A 91 7.74 -21.31 16.88
C SER A 91 8.40 -21.68 15.58
N HIS A 92 9.59 -22.27 15.66
CA HIS A 92 10.22 -22.95 14.53
C HIS A 92 9.59 -24.33 14.31
N ILE A 93 9.27 -24.66 13.06
CA ILE A 93 8.75 -25.99 12.67
C ILE A 93 9.89 -27.00 12.71
N ILE A 94 11.01 -26.67 12.08
CA ILE A 94 12.30 -27.33 12.22
C ILE A 94 13.09 -26.53 13.24
N SER A 95 13.43 -27.15 14.37
CA SER A 95 14.18 -26.45 15.42
C SER A 95 15.57 -26.02 14.93
N LEU A 96 16.13 -24.94 15.49
CA LEU A 96 17.48 -24.45 15.16
C LEU A 96 18.56 -25.55 15.30
N PRO A 97 18.59 -26.38 16.37
CA PRO A 97 19.57 -27.46 16.50
C PRO A 97 19.45 -28.56 15.43
N GLN A 98 18.29 -28.68 14.78
CA GLN A 98 18.05 -29.63 13.69
C GLN A 98 18.30 -29.00 12.31
N GLY A 99 18.99 -27.86 12.25
CA GLY A 99 19.28 -27.14 11.01
C GLY A 99 18.15 -26.25 10.50
N GLY A 100 17.13 -25.97 11.32
CA GLY A 100 16.09 -25.01 10.96
C GLY A 100 16.60 -23.56 11.00
N GLY A 101 16.11 -22.72 10.09
CA GLY A 101 16.39 -21.29 10.06
C GLY A 101 15.26 -20.44 10.64
N THR A 102 15.54 -19.17 10.96
CA THR A 102 14.50 -18.15 11.18
C THR A 102 14.14 -17.56 9.81
N THR A 103 13.24 -18.25 9.11
CA THR A 103 12.73 -17.90 7.77
C THR A 103 11.21 -17.91 7.76
N VAL A 104 10.61 -17.36 6.70
CA VAL A 104 9.15 -17.38 6.51
C VAL A 104 8.58 -18.80 6.46
N GLU A 105 9.32 -19.74 5.90
CA GLU A 105 8.88 -21.13 5.75
C GLU A 105 8.93 -21.93 7.05
N ASN A 106 9.68 -21.43 8.04
CA ASN A 106 9.98 -22.19 9.24
C ASN A 106 9.39 -21.56 10.51
N CYS A 107 8.99 -20.29 10.48
CA CYS A 107 8.46 -19.58 11.65
C CYS A 107 6.94 -19.43 11.57
N VAL A 108 6.24 -19.86 12.61
CA VAL A 108 4.78 -19.74 12.72
C VAL A 108 4.36 -19.26 14.12
N PRO A 109 3.18 -18.63 14.27
CA PRO A 109 2.63 -18.33 15.57
C PRO A 109 2.25 -19.58 16.35
N ALA A 110 2.56 -19.63 17.64
CA ALA A 110 2.12 -20.68 18.54
C ALA A 110 1.65 -20.14 19.90
N CYS A 111 0.75 -20.87 20.56
CA CYS A 111 0.52 -20.72 22.00
C CYS A 111 1.62 -21.44 22.79
N TYR A 112 1.81 -21.10 24.07
CA TYR A 112 2.86 -21.72 24.90
C TYR A 112 2.76 -23.25 24.96
N ARG A 113 1.53 -23.78 25.01
CA ARG A 113 1.27 -25.23 25.07
C ARG A 113 1.79 -25.97 23.83
N CYS A 114 1.45 -25.47 22.64
CA CYS A 114 1.89 -26.07 21.37
C CYS A 114 3.36 -25.73 21.04
N GLY A 115 3.86 -24.58 21.49
CA GLY A 115 5.25 -24.16 21.27
C GLY A 115 6.26 -25.03 22.02
N ARG A 116 5.96 -25.38 23.27
CA ARG A 116 6.82 -26.21 24.15
C ARG A 116 6.75 -27.70 23.87
N SER A 117 5.67 -28.19 23.27
CA SER A 117 5.58 -29.60 22.92
C SER A 117 6.58 -29.90 21.81
N GLY A 118 7.73 -30.49 22.14
CA GLY A 118 8.70 -31.06 21.21
C GLY A 118 8.17 -32.25 20.40
N ARG A 119 6.85 -32.30 20.15
CA ARG A 119 6.23 -33.27 19.24
C ARG A 119 6.77 -33.03 17.85
N ASN A 120 6.88 -34.11 17.07
CA ASN A 120 7.41 -34.09 15.71
C ASN A 120 6.54 -33.17 14.81
N LYS A 121 6.86 -31.87 14.75
CA LYS A 121 6.12 -30.84 14.01
C LYS A 121 6.22 -31.04 12.49
N LYS A 122 7.14 -31.91 12.02
CA LYS A 122 7.39 -32.24 10.61
C LYS A 122 6.26 -33.03 9.92
N THR A 123 5.31 -33.58 10.67
CA THR A 123 4.19 -34.38 10.11
C THR A 123 2.83 -33.74 10.29
N ASN A 124 2.76 -32.48 10.75
CA ASN A 124 1.49 -31.79 10.88
C ASN A 124 1.03 -31.25 9.50
N THR A 125 0.27 -32.08 8.77
CA THR A 125 -0.24 -31.79 7.43
C THR A 125 -1.02 -30.47 7.37
N LEU A 126 -1.72 -30.08 8.45
CA LEU A 126 -2.43 -28.79 8.53
C LEU A 126 -1.45 -27.61 8.47
N VAL A 127 -0.33 -27.68 9.18
CA VAL A 127 0.68 -26.60 9.18
C VAL A 127 1.39 -26.53 7.83
N ILE A 128 1.72 -27.68 7.23
CA ILE A 128 2.38 -27.75 5.92
C ILE A 128 1.46 -27.21 4.81
N GLY A 129 0.19 -27.61 4.80
CA GLY A 129 -0.80 -27.10 3.84
C GLY A 129 -1.04 -25.59 3.98
N ASN A 130 -1.13 -25.10 5.21
CA ASN A 130 -1.26 -23.67 5.51
C ASN A 130 -0.03 -22.87 5.08
N LEU A 131 1.18 -23.41 5.24
CA LEU A 131 2.41 -22.74 4.79
C LEU A 131 2.48 -22.60 3.26
N MET A 132 2.00 -23.59 2.51
CA MET A 132 1.98 -23.53 1.05
C MET A 132 1.01 -22.43 0.57
N GLN A 133 -0.18 -22.36 1.18
CA GLN A 133 -1.14 -21.27 0.91
C GLN A 133 -0.63 -19.90 1.37
N LEU A 134 0.05 -19.84 2.53
CA LEU A 134 0.68 -18.64 3.04
C LEU A 134 1.72 -18.12 2.05
N LYS A 135 2.57 -18.98 1.47
CA LYS A 135 3.53 -18.58 0.43
C LYS A 135 2.85 -17.91 -0.76
N THR A 136 1.79 -18.52 -1.29
CA THR A 136 1.06 -17.95 -2.44
C THR A 136 0.43 -16.60 -2.09
N LYS A 137 -0.21 -16.48 -0.92
CA LYS A 137 -0.77 -15.21 -0.47
C LYS A 137 0.30 -14.15 -0.21
N MET A 138 1.43 -14.54 0.36
CA MET A 138 2.55 -13.64 0.62
C MET A 138 3.18 -13.14 -0.68
N GLN A 139 3.29 -13.97 -1.70
CA GLN A 139 3.77 -13.57 -3.01
C GLN A 139 2.84 -12.51 -3.62
N ALA A 140 1.53 -12.75 -3.61
CA ALA A 140 0.54 -11.78 -4.08
C ALA A 140 0.57 -10.46 -3.29
N ILE A 141 0.74 -10.53 -1.97
CA ILE A 141 0.85 -9.34 -1.12
C ILE A 141 2.17 -8.58 -1.39
N LYS A 142 3.29 -9.29 -1.60
CA LYS A 142 4.57 -8.67 -1.97
C LYS A 142 4.47 -7.98 -3.32
N GLU A 143 3.84 -8.61 -4.31
CA GLU A 143 3.60 -8.03 -5.63
C GLU A 143 2.69 -6.79 -5.54
N GLN A 144 1.60 -6.86 -4.77
CA GLN A 144 0.70 -5.74 -4.54
C GLN A 144 1.39 -4.58 -3.81
N ALA A 145 2.17 -4.88 -2.76
CA ALA A 145 2.97 -3.89 -2.05
C ALA A 145 3.95 -3.23 -3.03
N GLN A 146 4.66 -4.02 -3.83
CA GLN A 146 5.64 -3.55 -4.81
C GLN A 146 5.03 -2.65 -5.90
N LEU A 147 3.79 -2.93 -6.33
CA LEU A 147 3.02 -2.07 -7.23
C LEU A 147 2.58 -0.75 -6.57
N THR A 148 2.26 -0.75 -5.27
CA THR A 148 1.95 0.47 -4.50
C THR A 148 3.17 1.23 -3.98
N MET A 149 4.37 0.66 -4.12
CA MET A 149 5.65 1.17 -3.57
C MET A 149 6.41 2.08 -4.55
N LYS A 150 5.88 2.34 -5.75
CA LYS A 150 6.57 3.22 -6.69
C LYS A 150 6.49 4.66 -6.19
N GLN A 151 7.61 5.20 -5.70
CA GLN A 151 7.73 6.62 -5.45
C GLN A 151 7.61 7.36 -6.78
N LEU A 152 6.73 8.36 -6.80
CA LEU A 152 6.45 9.20 -7.97
C LEU A 152 6.71 10.64 -7.57
N ASN A 153 7.15 11.45 -8.53
CA ASN A 153 7.18 12.90 -8.39
C ASN A 153 5.88 13.44 -8.94
N LEU A 154 5.17 14.25 -8.17
CA LEU A 154 3.86 14.78 -8.50
C LEU A 154 3.94 16.30 -8.45
N SER A 155 3.38 16.99 -9.44
CA SER A 155 3.31 18.45 -9.41
C SER A 155 1.87 18.93 -9.51
N LEU A 156 1.50 19.85 -8.63
CA LEU A 156 0.20 20.52 -8.70
C LEU A 156 0.24 21.58 -9.81
N LEU A 157 -0.69 21.50 -10.76
CA LEU A 157 -0.84 22.53 -11.78
C LEU A 157 -1.48 23.81 -11.17
N PRO A 158 -1.10 25.00 -11.67
CA PRO A 158 -1.51 26.27 -11.06
C PRO A 158 -3.01 26.53 -11.19
N ASP A 159 -3.60 26.12 -12.31
CA ASP A 159 -4.97 26.49 -12.65
C ASP A 159 -6.03 25.64 -11.96
N LYS A 160 -7.27 26.14 -12.03
CA LYS A 160 -8.49 25.39 -11.71
C LYS A 160 -9.11 24.86 -12.99
N TYR A 161 -9.77 23.72 -12.87
CA TYR A 161 -10.37 23.02 -13.99
C TYR A 161 -11.84 22.74 -13.73
N ALA A 162 -12.58 22.60 -14.83
CA ALA A 162 -13.97 22.19 -14.84
C ALA A 162 -14.18 21.03 -15.81
N VAL A 163 -15.16 20.19 -15.48
CA VAL A 163 -15.61 19.07 -16.33
C VAL A 163 -16.96 19.45 -16.92
N CYS A 164 -17.02 19.55 -18.25
CA CYS A 164 -18.24 19.85 -18.98
C CYS A 164 -18.73 18.58 -19.69
N GLN A 165 -20.05 18.36 -19.68
CA GLN A 165 -20.69 17.28 -20.43
C GLN A 165 -21.55 17.87 -21.54
N PHE A 166 -21.46 17.27 -22.73
CA PHE A 166 -22.21 17.70 -23.89
C PHE A 166 -22.78 16.51 -24.67
N HIS A 167 -23.72 16.79 -25.58
CA HIS A 167 -24.17 15.81 -26.56
C HIS A 167 -23.00 15.27 -27.41
N PRO A 168 -22.97 13.97 -27.76
CA PRO A 168 -21.89 13.32 -28.51
C PRO A 168 -21.68 13.87 -29.93
N ASP A 169 -22.60 14.68 -30.46
CA ASP A 169 -22.45 15.37 -31.77
C ASP A 169 -22.08 16.85 -31.65
N LYS A 170 -21.96 17.38 -30.42
CA LYS A 170 -21.65 18.79 -30.23
C LYS A 170 -20.26 19.12 -30.81
N HIS A 171 -20.19 20.21 -31.57
CA HIS A 171 -18.93 20.81 -31.99
C HIS A 171 -18.12 21.25 -30.77
N ILE A 172 -16.82 21.01 -30.81
CA ILE A 172 -15.92 21.31 -29.71
C ILE A 172 -15.85 22.84 -29.54
N PRO A 173 -16.25 23.40 -28.38
CA PRO A 173 -16.22 24.84 -28.18
C PRO A 173 -14.77 25.34 -28.13
N TYR A 174 -14.47 26.43 -28.85
CA TYR A 174 -13.11 26.99 -28.90
C TYR A 174 -12.57 27.39 -27.52
N TRP A 175 -13.43 27.96 -26.65
CA TRP A 175 -13.04 28.34 -25.29
C TRP A 175 -12.54 27.15 -24.46
N ALA A 176 -13.03 25.94 -24.74
CA ALA A 176 -12.64 24.74 -24.00
C ALA A 176 -11.23 24.25 -24.37
N LEU A 177 -10.67 24.78 -25.46
CA LEU A 177 -9.34 24.43 -25.97
C LEU A 177 -8.24 25.41 -25.53
N LEU A 178 -8.59 26.44 -24.76
CA LEU A 178 -7.65 27.43 -24.27
C LEU A 178 -6.95 26.92 -22.98
N GLY A 179 -5.64 27.16 -22.89
CA GLY A 179 -4.80 26.78 -21.76
C GLY A 179 -3.86 25.60 -22.04
N ASP A 180 -3.07 25.23 -21.03
CA ASP A 180 -1.97 24.25 -21.18
C ASP A 180 -2.40 22.79 -20.98
N PHE A 181 -3.56 22.57 -20.34
CA PHE A 181 -4.12 21.23 -20.12
C PHE A 181 -5.59 21.18 -20.51
N VAL A 182 -5.88 20.32 -21.50
CA VAL A 182 -7.23 20.02 -21.97
C VAL A 182 -7.32 18.52 -22.21
N SER A 183 -8.42 17.90 -21.77
CA SER A 183 -8.74 16.52 -22.11
C SER A 183 -10.13 16.45 -22.70
N LEU A 184 -10.26 15.74 -23.82
CA LEU A 184 -11.51 15.54 -24.53
C LEU A 184 -11.72 14.06 -24.72
N THR A 185 -12.87 13.57 -24.24
CA THR A 185 -13.31 12.19 -24.46
C THR A 185 -14.68 12.23 -25.11
N ARG A 186 -14.79 11.62 -26.29
CA ARG A 186 -16.07 11.44 -26.97
C ARG A 186 -16.43 9.97 -26.98
N THR A 187 -17.63 9.66 -26.52
CA THR A 187 -18.22 8.32 -26.58
C THR A 187 -19.52 8.42 -27.38
N PRO A 188 -20.20 7.29 -27.69
CA PRO A 188 -21.54 7.33 -28.27
C PRO A 188 -22.58 8.04 -27.38
N GLU A 189 -22.32 8.14 -26.08
CA GLU A 189 -23.23 8.73 -25.09
C GLU A 189 -22.99 10.22 -24.86
N GLU A 190 -21.74 10.67 -24.96
CA GLU A 190 -21.38 12.04 -24.58
C GLU A 190 -20.11 12.59 -25.24
N LEU A 191 -19.94 13.91 -25.11
CA LEU A 191 -18.67 14.60 -25.22
C LEU A 191 -18.32 15.19 -23.84
N SER A 192 -17.32 14.61 -23.19
CA SER A 192 -16.76 15.09 -21.92
C SER A 192 -15.50 15.91 -22.17
N ILE A 193 -15.44 17.12 -21.60
CA ILE A 193 -14.29 18.02 -21.75
C ILE A 193 -13.83 18.50 -20.37
N VAL A 194 -12.57 18.25 -20.07
CA VAL A 194 -11.84 18.84 -18.96
C VAL A 194 -11.01 20.00 -19.49
N CYS A 195 -11.26 21.21 -18.98
CA CYS A 195 -10.57 22.43 -19.40
C CYS A 195 -10.43 23.41 -18.24
N GLN A 196 -9.67 24.49 -18.41
CA GLN A 196 -9.55 25.53 -17.38
C GLN A 196 -10.92 26.13 -17.05
N GLU A 197 -11.20 26.25 -15.74
CA GLU A 197 -12.50 26.68 -15.23
C GLU A 197 -12.88 28.10 -15.69
N ASP A 198 -11.90 29.00 -15.73
CA ASP A 198 -12.07 30.41 -16.09
C ASP A 198 -12.52 30.60 -17.55
N ASN A 199 -12.27 29.60 -18.40
CA ASN A 199 -12.67 29.63 -19.81
C ASN A 199 -14.12 29.19 -20.01
N VAL A 200 -14.76 28.57 -19.00
CA VAL A 200 -16.12 28.04 -19.13
C VAL A 200 -17.15 29.17 -18.94
N PRO A 201 -17.95 29.51 -19.97
CA PRO A 201 -18.98 30.53 -19.87
C PRO A 201 -19.97 30.27 -18.72
N GLY A 202 -20.50 31.34 -18.12
CA GLY A 202 -21.35 31.24 -16.92
C GLY A 202 -22.71 30.56 -17.15
N ASP A 203 -23.17 30.48 -18.39
CA ASP A 203 -24.40 29.79 -18.81
C ASP A 203 -24.19 28.31 -19.15
N ILE A 204 -22.94 27.83 -19.14
CA ILE A 204 -22.61 26.42 -19.35
C ILE A 204 -22.58 25.69 -18.00
N GLU A 205 -23.41 24.67 -17.90
CA GLU A 205 -23.38 23.73 -16.79
C GLU A 205 -22.06 22.94 -16.81
N ALA A 206 -21.33 22.99 -15.71
CA ALA A 206 -20.04 22.33 -15.56
C ALA A 206 -19.76 22.02 -14.09
N GLU A 207 -19.09 20.89 -13.86
CA GLU A 207 -18.58 20.53 -12.55
C GLU A 207 -17.24 21.25 -12.32
N ARG A 208 -17.27 22.32 -11.53
CA ARG A 208 -16.15 23.25 -11.28
C ARG A 208 -15.33 22.87 -10.04
N GLY A 209 -14.26 23.61 -9.77
CA GLY A 209 -13.46 23.49 -8.55
C GLY A 209 -12.57 22.26 -8.55
N TRP A 210 -11.98 21.88 -9.68
CA TRP A 210 -10.99 20.81 -9.74
C TRP A 210 -9.58 21.38 -9.78
N ARG A 211 -8.65 20.69 -9.14
CA ARG A 211 -7.21 20.94 -9.27
C ARG A 211 -6.54 19.71 -9.85
N CYS A 212 -5.56 19.93 -10.72
CA CYS A 212 -4.90 18.86 -11.46
C CYS A 212 -3.51 18.58 -10.89
N VAL A 213 -3.24 17.32 -10.57
CA VAL A 213 -1.94 16.82 -10.15
C VAL A 213 -1.35 16.01 -11.30
N GLN A 214 -0.23 16.47 -11.84
CA GLN A 214 0.50 15.78 -12.90
C GLN A 214 1.53 14.81 -12.30
N VAL A 215 1.60 13.59 -12.83
CA VAL A 215 2.72 12.69 -12.54
C VAL A 215 3.92 13.09 -13.40
N ARG A 216 5.09 13.31 -12.79
CA ARG A 216 6.33 13.68 -13.48
C ARG A 216 7.16 12.44 -13.82
N GLY A 217 7.77 12.48 -15.01
CA GLY A 217 8.62 11.41 -15.55
C GLY A 217 7.97 10.71 -16.74
N ALA A 218 8.79 10.29 -17.71
CA ALA A 218 8.33 9.46 -18.82
C ALA A 218 8.17 8.02 -18.32
N PHE A 219 6.95 7.52 -18.36
CA PHE A 219 6.67 6.13 -18.05
C PHE A 219 6.51 5.37 -19.36
N ASP A 220 7.25 4.27 -19.51
CA ASP A 220 6.96 3.31 -20.56
C ASP A 220 5.57 2.69 -20.30
N PHE A 221 4.77 2.46 -21.35
CA PHE A 221 3.44 1.85 -21.27
C PHE A 221 3.46 0.45 -20.65
N SER A 222 4.64 -0.15 -20.48
CA SER A 222 4.88 -1.41 -19.78
C SER A 222 4.73 -1.33 -18.25
N ILE A 223 4.65 -0.12 -17.67
CA ILE A 223 4.62 0.08 -16.22
C ILE A 223 3.18 0.02 -15.69
N ALA A 224 2.74 -1.20 -15.34
CA ALA A 224 1.53 -1.37 -14.54
C ALA A 224 1.70 -0.76 -13.13
N GLY A 225 0.60 -0.22 -12.57
CA GLY A 225 0.52 0.14 -11.15
C GLY A 225 0.65 1.63 -10.81
N VAL A 226 0.97 2.53 -11.76
CA VAL A 226 1.04 3.99 -11.50
C VAL A 226 -0.30 4.50 -10.95
N ASN A 227 -1.40 4.30 -11.70
CA ASN A 227 -2.72 4.72 -11.26
C ASN A 227 -3.18 4.03 -9.95
N ALA A 228 -2.79 2.77 -9.73
CA ALA A 228 -3.11 2.08 -8.47
C ALA A 228 -2.37 2.69 -7.28
N SER A 229 -1.10 3.05 -7.44
CA SER A 229 -0.29 3.69 -6.38
C SER A 229 -0.88 5.03 -5.93
N LEU A 230 -1.58 5.74 -6.82
CA LEU A 230 -2.24 7.01 -6.52
C LEU A 230 -3.70 6.84 -6.04
N ALA A 231 -4.50 6.04 -6.76
CA ALA A 231 -5.93 5.94 -6.51
C ALA A 231 -6.27 5.19 -5.22
N ILE A 232 -5.54 4.13 -4.88
CA ILE A 232 -5.82 3.32 -3.68
C ILE A 232 -5.65 4.17 -2.39
N PRO A 233 -4.54 4.91 -2.15
CA PRO A 233 -4.44 5.71 -0.94
C PRO A 233 -5.50 6.82 -0.84
N LEU A 234 -5.88 7.43 -1.96
CA LEU A 234 -6.91 8.46 -1.99
C LEU A 234 -8.31 7.88 -1.72
N ALA A 235 -8.63 6.72 -2.31
CA ALA A 235 -9.89 6.03 -2.06
C ALA A 235 -10.03 5.61 -0.58
N GLU A 236 -8.97 5.13 0.06
CA GLU A 236 -8.98 4.79 1.49
C GLU A 236 -9.19 6.00 2.41
N ALA A 237 -8.80 7.18 1.93
CA ALA A 237 -9.05 8.46 2.55
C ALA A 237 -10.43 9.05 2.17
N TYR A 238 -11.24 8.35 1.37
CA TYR A 238 -12.53 8.83 0.84
C TYR A 238 -12.39 10.12 0.02
N ILE A 239 -11.32 10.21 -0.78
CA ILE A 239 -11.09 11.31 -1.71
C ILE A 239 -11.38 10.80 -3.11
N SER A 240 -12.39 11.39 -3.76
CA SER A 240 -12.73 11.09 -5.15
C SER A 240 -11.70 11.71 -6.09
N VAL A 241 -11.42 11.02 -7.18
CA VAL A 241 -10.42 11.41 -8.17
C VAL A 241 -10.94 11.15 -9.58
N LEU A 242 -10.54 11.99 -10.52
CA LEU A 242 -10.68 11.72 -11.95
C LEU A 242 -9.27 11.52 -12.53
N ALA A 243 -8.99 10.31 -13.00
CA ALA A 243 -7.70 9.96 -13.60
C ALA A 243 -7.74 10.11 -15.12
N ILE A 244 -6.75 10.78 -15.68
CA ILE A 244 -6.58 11.00 -17.11
C ILE A 244 -5.19 10.56 -17.51
N ALA A 245 -5.11 9.45 -18.25
CA ALA A 245 -3.87 9.00 -18.85
C ALA A 245 -3.65 9.71 -20.20
N THR A 246 -2.40 10.06 -20.50
CA THR A 246 -1.98 10.54 -21.82
C THR A 246 -0.90 9.62 -22.37
N TYR A 247 -0.37 9.95 -23.55
CA TYR A 247 0.77 9.20 -24.09
C TYR A 247 2.01 9.30 -23.20
N ALA A 248 2.26 10.47 -22.61
CA ALA A 248 3.51 10.73 -21.89
C ALA A 248 3.43 10.43 -20.38
N THR A 249 2.28 10.75 -19.77
CA THR A 249 2.10 10.64 -18.32
C THR A 249 0.61 10.61 -17.92
N ASP A 250 0.36 10.40 -16.64
CA ASP A 250 -0.95 10.45 -16.01
C ASP A 250 -1.19 11.78 -15.29
N TYR A 251 -2.46 12.16 -15.21
CA TYR A 251 -2.97 13.30 -14.47
C TYR A 251 -4.10 12.86 -13.57
N LEU A 252 -4.18 13.47 -12.39
CA LEU A 252 -5.19 13.19 -11.39
C LEU A 252 -5.87 14.48 -10.99
N LEU A 253 -7.17 14.59 -11.28
CA LEU A 253 -7.97 15.71 -10.83
C LEU A 253 -8.61 15.37 -9.49
N VAL A 254 -8.50 16.33 -8.56
CA VAL A 254 -9.09 16.26 -7.22
C VAL A 254 -9.89 17.53 -6.98
N LYS A 255 -11.02 17.40 -6.30
CA LYS A 255 -11.80 18.56 -5.86
C LYS A 255 -10.98 19.49 -4.98
N GLU A 256 -11.07 20.80 -5.23
CA GLU A 256 -10.27 21.85 -4.60
C GLU A 256 -10.30 21.76 -3.08
N GLU A 257 -11.48 21.51 -2.49
CA GLU A 257 -11.65 21.37 -1.05
C GLU A 257 -10.87 20.19 -0.44
N ASN A 258 -10.45 19.21 -1.25
CA ASN A 258 -9.72 18.02 -0.83
C ASN A 258 -8.24 18.03 -1.22
N VAL A 259 -7.74 19.06 -1.92
CA VAL A 259 -6.38 19.03 -2.51
C VAL A 259 -5.29 18.90 -1.47
N GLU A 260 -5.26 19.74 -0.44
CA GLU A 260 -4.22 19.66 0.60
C GLU A 260 -4.24 18.30 1.30
N ARG A 261 -5.43 17.76 1.56
CA ARG A 261 -5.60 16.44 2.16
C ARG A 261 -5.12 15.33 1.22
N ALA A 262 -5.39 15.45 -0.08
CA ALA A 262 -4.94 14.50 -1.09
C ALA A 262 -3.41 14.49 -1.20
N LEU A 263 -2.77 15.66 -1.27
CA LEU A 263 -1.32 15.78 -1.31
C LEU A 263 -0.67 15.16 -0.07
N GLN A 264 -1.20 15.44 1.13
CA GLN A 264 -0.72 14.84 2.38
C GLN A 264 -0.84 13.30 2.38
N VAL A 265 -1.96 12.76 1.87
CA VAL A 265 -2.16 11.32 1.75
C VAL A 265 -1.15 10.68 0.78
N LEU A 266 -0.86 11.36 -0.33
CA LEU A 266 0.13 10.90 -1.32
C LEU A 266 1.57 11.00 -0.79
N GLU A 267 1.91 12.05 -0.04
CA GLU A 267 3.21 12.16 0.66
C GLU A 267 3.39 11.04 1.69
N GLN A 268 2.33 10.73 2.46
CA GLN A 268 2.34 9.63 3.43
C GLN A 268 2.48 8.27 2.74
N ALA A 269 1.93 8.12 1.53
CA ALA A 269 2.13 6.95 0.68
C ALA A 269 3.54 6.86 0.06
N GLY A 270 4.37 7.91 0.22
CA GLY A 270 5.78 7.92 -0.18
C GLY A 270 6.07 8.64 -1.48
N HIS A 271 5.08 9.31 -2.09
CA HIS A 271 5.30 10.16 -3.26
C HIS A 271 5.92 11.51 -2.86
N ILE A 272 6.58 12.16 -3.82
CA ILE A 272 7.20 13.48 -3.66
C ILE A 272 6.29 14.51 -4.31
N ILE A 273 5.97 15.59 -3.61
CA ILE A 273 5.12 16.67 -4.12
C ILE A 273 5.98 17.89 -4.43
N GLU A 274 5.95 18.32 -5.68
CA GLU A 274 6.43 19.62 -6.14
C GLU A 274 5.26 20.61 -6.08
N ARG A 275 5.41 21.63 -5.24
CA ARG A 275 4.43 22.71 -5.04
C ARG A 275 4.83 23.95 -5.83
#